data_AF-A0A1C5F348-F1
#
_entry.id   AF-A0A1C5F348-F1
#
_cell.length_a   1.000
_cell.length_b   1.000
_cell.length_c   1.000
_cell.angle_alpha   90.00
_cell.angle_beta   90.00
_cell.angle_gamma   90.00
#
_symmetry.space_group_name_H-M   'P 1'
#
loop_
_entity.id
_entity.type
_entity.pdbx_description
1 polymer ?
#
loop_
_entity_poly.entity_id
_entity_poly.type
_entity_poly.pdbx_seq_one_letter_code
_entity_poly.pdbx_strand_id
1 'polypeptide(L)'
;MDDDEGDRFSDAIRLLLLIAAVSDPLNEAEQQAAPKDAVAVLRAEGRLQKLDFWLRNPDYLADELLNDYEREREKEAINLELAGDILDSDEPEICAIPMLRYLFGAFEYIDQAMSILAAPRLVVVVPRRTAKRVLQDNYYLTAKGRDLAERATEQFPVLAWYTERARLVRALAEATGHSALALRKRQYLQRDYAETPLNEVIPSIADRARARLARLRAEAEQGDAA
;
A
#
# COMPACT_ATOMS: atom_id res chain seq x y z
N MET A 1 24.89 -13.84 10.08
CA MET A 1 24.05 -13.11 9.12
C MET A 1 22.74 -13.83 9.29
N ASP A 2 21.98 -13.37 10.28
CA ASP A 2 20.83 -14.13 10.79
C ASP A 2 19.69 -13.95 9.81
N ASP A 3 19.30 -15.07 9.18
CA ASP A 3 18.11 -15.24 8.36
C ASP A 3 16.85 -15.11 9.25
N ASP A 4 16.60 -13.91 9.78
CA ASP A 4 15.24 -13.49 10.14
C ASP A 4 14.60 -12.82 8.90
N GLU A 5 14.79 -13.45 7.73
CA GLU A 5 14.05 -13.11 6.52
C GLU A 5 12.62 -13.57 6.76
N GLY A 6 11.68 -12.60 6.79
CA GLY A 6 10.26 -12.87 6.96
C GLY A 6 9.73 -13.98 6.04
N ASP A 7 8.55 -14.53 6.36
CA ASP A 7 7.98 -15.60 5.56
C ASP A 7 7.70 -15.12 4.13
N ARG A 8 8.65 -15.40 3.23
CA ARG A 8 8.60 -15.07 1.81
C ARG A 8 7.32 -15.53 1.11
N PHE A 9 6.63 -16.57 1.60
CA PHE A 9 5.35 -16.99 1.04
C PHE A 9 4.21 -16.08 1.52
N SER A 10 4.22 -15.68 2.79
CA SER A 10 3.32 -14.65 3.32
C SER A 10 3.50 -13.33 2.59
N ASP A 11 4.75 -12.89 2.39
CA ASP A 11 5.07 -11.68 1.64
C ASP A 11 4.64 -11.78 0.18
N ALA A 12 4.83 -12.94 -0.47
CA ALA A 12 4.37 -13.16 -1.83
C ALA A 12 2.84 -13.05 -1.93
N ILE A 13 2.08 -13.62 -0.99
CA ILE A 13 0.62 -13.50 -0.97
C ILE A 13 0.20 -12.05 -0.74
N ARG A 14 0.77 -11.36 0.26
CA ARG A 14 0.52 -9.93 0.52
C ARG A 14 0.76 -9.09 -0.73
N LEU A 15 1.92 -9.25 -1.37
CA LEU A 15 2.28 -8.50 -2.58
C LEU A 15 1.38 -8.86 -3.77
N LEU A 16 0.97 -10.13 -3.93
CA LEU A 16 0.02 -10.52 -4.98
C LEU A 16 -1.34 -9.84 -4.79
N LEU A 17 -1.89 -9.86 -3.56
CA LEU A 17 -3.18 -9.24 -3.25
C LEU A 17 -3.12 -7.72 -3.42
N LEU A 18 -2.03 -7.09 -2.97
CA LEU A 18 -1.77 -5.67 -3.18
C LEU A 18 -1.72 -5.33 -4.67
N ILE A 19 -0.87 -6.01 -5.45
CA ILE A 19 -0.73 -5.79 -6.89
C ILE A 19 -2.08 -6.01 -7.60
N ALA A 20 -2.84 -7.04 -7.22
CA ALA A 20 -4.14 -7.33 -7.81
C ALA A 20 -5.16 -6.21 -7.60
N ALA A 21 -5.14 -5.58 -6.43
CA ALA A 21 -6.05 -4.48 -6.08
C ALA A 21 -5.63 -3.13 -6.69
N VAL A 22 -4.33 -2.83 -6.72
CA VAL A 22 -3.82 -1.47 -7.00
C VAL A 22 -3.22 -1.28 -8.40
N SER A 23 -3.10 -2.35 -9.20
CA SER A 23 -2.62 -2.25 -10.58
C SER A 23 -3.63 -1.58 -11.49
N ASP A 24 -3.13 -0.77 -12.43
CA ASP A 24 -3.97 -0.06 -13.40
C ASP A 24 -4.32 -1.03 -14.55
N PRO A 25 -5.55 -0.99 -15.09
CA PRO A 25 -5.89 -1.77 -16.28
C PRO A 25 -5.03 -1.34 -17.48
N LEU A 26 -4.74 -2.27 -18.38
CA LEU A 26 -3.98 -1.99 -19.60
C LEU A 26 -4.90 -1.31 -20.64
N ASN A 27 -4.47 -0.18 -21.19
CA ASN A 27 -5.12 0.39 -22.38
C ASN A 27 -4.78 -0.41 -23.65
N GLU A 28 -5.45 -0.15 -24.77
CA GLU A 28 -5.27 -0.91 -26.03
C GLU A 28 -3.80 -0.98 -26.50
N ALA A 29 -3.08 0.14 -26.44
CA ALA A 29 -1.67 0.17 -26.84
C ALA A 29 -0.78 -0.63 -25.89
N GLU A 30 -1.08 -0.59 -24.59
CA GLU A 30 -0.36 -1.36 -23.58
C GLU A 30 -0.66 -2.85 -23.66
N GLN A 31 -1.89 -3.25 -23.99
CA GLN A 31 -2.24 -4.65 -24.20
C GLN A 31 -1.40 -5.29 -25.32
N GLN A 32 -1.12 -4.54 -26.38
CA GLN A 32 -0.28 -5.01 -27.49
C GLN A 32 1.20 -5.18 -27.10
N ALA A 33 1.70 -4.34 -26.18
CA ALA A 33 3.10 -4.33 -25.76
C ALA A 33 3.36 -5.14 -24.49
N ALA A 34 2.33 -5.49 -23.73
CA ALA A 34 2.44 -6.18 -22.46
C ALA A 34 2.88 -7.65 -22.64
N PRO A 35 3.49 -8.26 -21.60
CA PRO A 35 3.73 -9.69 -21.60
C PRO A 35 2.45 -10.48 -21.84
N LYS A 36 2.60 -11.65 -22.46
CA LYS A 36 1.49 -12.58 -22.68
C LYS A 36 0.70 -12.80 -21.39
N ASP A 37 -0.63 -12.74 -21.51
CA ASP A 37 -1.62 -12.96 -20.46
C ASP A 37 -1.65 -11.88 -19.36
N ALA A 38 -0.95 -10.76 -19.54
CA ALA A 38 -1.05 -9.60 -18.63
C ALA A 38 -2.41 -8.90 -18.75
N VAL A 39 -2.99 -8.54 -17.62
CA VAL A 39 -4.32 -7.89 -17.52
C VAL A 39 -4.28 -6.53 -16.84
N ALA A 40 -3.24 -6.27 -16.04
CA ALA A 40 -3.04 -4.99 -15.36
C ALA A 40 -1.54 -4.77 -15.12
N VAL A 41 -1.16 -3.53 -14.83
CA VAL A 41 0.23 -3.17 -14.55
C VAL A 41 0.33 -2.21 -13.37
N LEU A 42 1.27 -2.50 -12.48
CA LEU A 42 1.79 -1.56 -11.51
C LEU A 42 3.15 -1.07 -11.99
N ARG A 43 3.27 0.25 -12.18
CA ARG A 43 4.49 0.87 -12.71
C ARG A 43 5.39 1.36 -11.59
N ALA A 44 6.67 1.03 -11.68
CA ALA A 44 7.76 1.37 -10.77
C ALA A 44 7.70 0.71 -9.38
N GLU A 45 8.79 0.07 -8.98
CA GLU A 45 8.98 -0.52 -7.65
C GLU A 45 8.77 0.51 -6.53
N GLY A 46 9.28 1.72 -6.72
CA GLY A 46 9.09 2.78 -5.74
C GLY A 46 7.62 3.21 -5.56
N ARG A 47 6.70 2.86 -6.45
CA ARG A 47 5.24 2.98 -6.22
C ARG A 47 4.75 1.80 -5.40
N LEU A 48 5.13 0.56 -5.76
CA LEU A 48 4.78 -0.66 -5.03
C LEU A 48 5.15 -0.54 -3.54
N GLN A 49 6.40 -0.20 -3.24
CA GLN A 49 6.92 -0.04 -1.86
C GLN A 49 6.11 0.98 -1.04
N LYS A 50 5.62 2.05 -1.66
CA LYS A 50 4.83 3.08 -0.96
C LYS A 50 3.41 2.65 -0.68
N LEU A 51 2.78 1.96 -1.62
CA LEU A 51 1.45 1.39 -1.42
C LEU A 51 1.52 0.29 -0.37
N ASP A 52 2.57 -0.53 -0.44
CA ASP A 52 2.82 -1.59 0.53
C ASP A 52 3.07 -1.04 1.93
N PHE A 53 3.77 0.10 2.06
CA PHE A 53 3.92 0.77 3.34
C PHE A 53 2.60 1.07 4.02
N TRP A 54 1.61 1.63 3.32
CA TRP A 54 0.30 1.91 3.92
C TRP A 54 -0.50 0.65 4.20
N LEU A 55 -0.36 -0.40 3.39
CA LEU A 55 -0.98 -1.69 3.68
C LEU A 55 -0.40 -2.31 4.96
N ARG A 56 0.92 -2.21 5.16
CA ARG A 56 1.64 -2.79 6.29
C ARG A 56 1.58 -1.97 7.56
N ASN A 57 1.17 -0.71 7.48
CA ASN A 57 1.12 0.20 8.62
C ASN A 57 -0.27 0.86 8.64
N PRO A 58 -1.29 0.16 9.16
CA PRO A 58 -2.68 0.63 9.14
C PRO A 58 -2.91 1.95 9.89
N ASP A 59 -2.13 2.20 10.94
CA ASP A 59 -2.09 3.47 11.66
C ASP A 59 -1.70 4.66 10.76
N TYR A 60 -0.70 4.48 9.89
CA TYR A 60 -0.34 5.46 8.88
C TYR A 60 -1.40 5.62 7.80
N LEU A 61 -2.08 4.54 7.39
CA LEU A 61 -3.22 4.63 6.47
C LEU A 61 -4.34 5.46 7.09
N ALA A 62 -4.72 5.16 8.34
CA ALA A 62 -5.77 5.88 9.06
C ALA A 62 -5.41 7.36 9.28
N ASP A 63 -4.18 7.66 9.67
CA ASP A 63 -3.74 9.05 9.85
C ASP A 63 -3.76 9.85 8.53
N GLU A 64 -3.54 9.19 7.38
CA GLU A 64 -3.71 9.80 6.08
C GLU A 64 -5.18 10.01 5.69
N LEU A 65 -6.10 9.13 6.08
CA LEU A 65 -7.55 9.35 5.92
C LEU A 65 -7.99 10.58 6.73
N LEU A 66 -7.49 10.73 7.95
CA LEU A 66 -7.74 11.92 8.77
C LEU A 66 -7.19 13.21 8.11
N ASN A 67 -6.08 13.15 7.37
CA ASN A 67 -5.59 14.30 6.61
C ASN A 67 -6.59 14.75 5.53
N ASP A 68 -7.22 13.81 4.81
CA ASP A 68 -8.20 14.17 3.78
C ASP A 68 -9.51 14.66 4.41
N TYR A 69 -9.96 14.05 5.50
CA TYR A 69 -11.10 14.57 6.29
C TYR A 69 -10.87 16.02 6.73
N GLU A 70 -9.72 16.34 7.32
CA GLU A 70 -9.45 17.71 7.78
C GLU A 70 -9.38 18.75 6.65
N ARG A 71 -9.03 18.34 5.43
CA ARG A 71 -9.01 19.24 4.26
C ARG A 71 -10.42 19.59 3.78
N GLU A 72 -11.32 18.63 3.70
CA GLU A 72 -12.68 18.82 3.17
C GLU A 72 -13.72 18.04 3.99
N ARG A 73 -13.94 18.44 5.26
CA ARG A 73 -14.73 17.71 6.26
C ARG A 73 -16.10 17.20 5.79
N GLU A 74 -16.85 18.02 5.05
CA GLU A 74 -18.19 17.64 4.56
C GLU A 74 -18.14 16.57 3.45
N LYS A 75 -17.16 16.68 2.53
CA LYS A 75 -17.05 15.76 1.38
C LYS A 75 -16.34 14.47 1.75
N GLU A 76 -15.43 14.53 2.71
CA GLU A 76 -14.56 13.45 3.13
C GLU A 76 -14.99 12.87 4.50
N ALA A 77 -16.25 13.08 4.91
CA ALA A 77 -16.79 12.60 6.19
C ALA A 77 -16.59 11.09 6.39
N ILE A 78 -16.70 10.31 5.31
CA ILE A 78 -16.46 8.86 5.31
C ILE A 78 -15.04 8.50 5.77
N ASN A 79 -14.05 9.37 5.55
CA ASN A 79 -12.67 9.10 5.97
C ASN A 79 -12.51 9.12 7.49
N LEU A 80 -13.35 9.88 8.21
CA LEU A 80 -13.36 9.86 9.68
C LEU A 80 -13.89 8.53 10.22
N GLU A 81 -14.92 7.96 9.57
CA GLU A 81 -15.46 6.64 9.89
C GLU A 81 -14.43 5.54 9.58
N LEU A 82 -13.87 5.53 8.37
CA LEU A 82 -12.86 4.56 7.93
C LEU A 82 -11.59 4.59 8.78
N ALA A 83 -11.13 5.78 9.19
CA ALA A 83 -10.02 5.90 10.13
C ALA A 83 -10.39 5.33 11.51
N GLY A 84 -11.64 5.49 11.92
CA GLY A 84 -12.22 4.87 13.10
C GLY A 84 -12.19 3.35 13.06
N ASP A 85 -12.70 2.76 11.98
CA ASP A 85 -12.72 1.29 11.80
C ASP A 85 -11.33 0.66 11.94
N ILE A 86 -10.28 1.37 11.51
CA ILE A 86 -8.90 0.93 11.66
C ILE A 86 -8.43 1.15 13.10
N LEU A 87 -8.51 2.37 13.63
CA LEU A 87 -7.86 2.77 14.88
C LEU A 87 -8.58 2.30 16.15
N ASP A 88 -9.89 2.07 16.09
CA ASP A 88 -10.69 1.53 17.20
C ASP A 88 -10.57 0.00 17.30
N SER A 89 -9.99 -0.65 16.28
CA SER A 89 -9.67 -2.07 16.29
C SER A 89 -8.21 -2.33 16.71
N ASP A 90 -7.86 -3.61 16.86
CA ASP A 90 -6.48 -4.06 17.09
C ASP A 90 -5.66 -4.21 15.78
N GLU A 91 -6.20 -3.76 14.64
CA GLU A 91 -5.53 -3.85 13.34
C GLU A 91 -4.12 -3.22 13.32
N PRO A 92 -3.89 -2.01 13.89
CA PRO A 92 -2.55 -1.42 13.95
C PRO A 92 -1.52 -2.27 14.69
N GLU A 93 -1.94 -3.09 15.65
CA GLU A 93 -1.06 -3.94 16.45
C GLU A 93 -0.88 -5.34 15.85
N ILE A 94 -1.96 -5.93 15.31
CA ILE A 94 -1.97 -7.32 14.84
C ILE A 94 -1.48 -7.44 13.39
N CYS A 95 -1.85 -6.49 12.53
CA CYS A 95 -1.60 -6.57 11.10
C CYS A 95 -0.35 -5.81 10.66
N ALA A 96 0.32 -5.10 11.58
CA ALA A 96 1.50 -4.32 11.25
C ALA A 96 2.70 -5.19 10.90
N ILE A 97 3.37 -4.86 9.79
CA ILE A 97 4.59 -5.54 9.33
C ILE A 97 5.72 -4.50 9.19
N PRO A 98 6.75 -4.51 10.05
CA PRO A 98 7.78 -3.46 10.12
C PRO A 98 8.50 -3.20 8.79
N MET A 99 8.63 -1.94 8.37
CA MET A 99 9.44 -1.56 7.19
C MET A 99 10.64 -0.72 7.59
N LEU A 100 11.75 -0.88 6.86
CA LEU A 100 12.94 -0.04 7.03
C LEU A 100 12.77 1.27 6.28
N ARG A 101 13.30 2.35 6.84
CA ARG A 101 13.54 3.57 6.07
C ARG A 101 14.87 3.47 5.33
N TYR A 102 14.84 3.56 4.01
CA TYR A 102 16.03 3.55 3.16
C TYR A 102 15.97 4.61 2.08
N LEU A 103 17.04 5.42 1.96
CA LEU A 103 17.27 6.51 0.99
C LEU A 103 16.04 7.40 0.68
N PHE A 104 15.10 6.89 -0.10
CA PHE A 104 13.94 7.58 -0.64
C PHE A 104 12.60 7.25 0.06
N GLY A 105 12.59 6.41 1.10
CA GLY A 105 11.40 6.14 1.92
C GLY A 105 11.38 4.73 2.52
N ALA A 106 10.19 4.23 2.81
CA ALA A 106 9.96 2.84 3.20
C ALA A 106 10.49 1.88 2.13
N PHE A 107 11.17 0.84 2.58
CA PHE A 107 11.87 -0.11 1.73
C PHE A 107 11.88 -1.52 2.33
N GLU A 108 11.74 -2.50 1.44
CA GLU A 108 11.92 -3.92 1.68
C GLU A 108 12.63 -4.57 0.48
N TYR A 109 13.43 -5.61 0.72
CA TYR A 109 13.93 -6.46 -0.36
C TYR A 109 12.83 -7.42 -0.84
N ILE A 110 12.10 -7.02 -1.88
CA ILE A 110 10.96 -7.81 -2.39
C ILE A 110 11.35 -8.92 -3.37
N ASP A 111 12.64 -9.06 -3.72
CA ASP A 111 13.11 -9.97 -4.77
C ASP A 111 12.74 -11.43 -4.51
N GLN A 112 12.85 -11.89 -3.26
CA GLN A 112 12.52 -13.26 -2.89
C GLN A 112 11.02 -13.53 -3.05
N ALA A 113 10.16 -12.68 -2.48
CA ALA A 113 8.72 -12.78 -2.60
C ALA A 113 8.27 -12.65 -4.08
N MET A 114 8.87 -11.73 -4.83
CA MET A 114 8.63 -11.58 -6.27
C MET A 114 9.05 -12.82 -7.06
N SER A 115 10.13 -13.50 -6.68
CA SER A 115 10.54 -14.74 -7.37
C SER A 115 9.49 -15.85 -7.25
N ILE A 116 8.80 -15.94 -6.10
CA ILE A 116 7.70 -16.89 -5.85
C ILE A 116 6.51 -16.57 -6.74
N LEU A 117 6.23 -15.30 -7.01
CA LEU A 117 5.14 -14.87 -7.91
C LEU A 117 5.53 -15.00 -9.39
N ALA A 118 6.80 -14.76 -9.72
CA ALA A 118 7.31 -14.76 -11.08
C ALA A 118 7.47 -16.17 -11.65
N ALA A 119 7.97 -17.13 -10.86
CA ALA A 119 8.17 -18.52 -11.28
C ALA A 119 6.90 -19.17 -11.89
N PRO A 120 5.71 -19.10 -11.25
CA PRO A 120 4.45 -19.58 -11.82
C PRO A 120 3.78 -18.60 -12.80
N ARG A 121 4.43 -17.46 -13.11
CA ARG A 121 3.91 -16.37 -13.94
C ARG A 121 2.61 -15.75 -13.40
N LEU A 122 2.50 -15.55 -12.09
CA LEU A 122 1.38 -14.79 -11.51
C LEU A 122 1.59 -13.29 -11.73
N VAL A 123 2.83 -12.84 -11.52
CA VAL A 123 3.31 -11.50 -11.84
C VAL A 123 4.49 -11.62 -12.80
N VAL A 124 4.57 -10.75 -13.81
CA VAL A 124 5.71 -10.65 -14.71
C VAL A 124 6.39 -9.30 -14.50
N VAL A 125 7.66 -9.34 -14.09
CA VAL A 125 8.46 -8.13 -13.90
C VAL A 125 9.17 -7.81 -15.22
N VAL A 126 8.89 -6.62 -15.77
CA VAL A 126 9.52 -6.13 -17.01
C VAL A 126 10.29 -4.86 -16.69
N PRO A 127 11.62 -4.87 -16.85
CA PRO A 127 12.40 -3.66 -16.64
C PRO A 127 12.26 -2.71 -17.82
N ARG A 128 11.96 -1.44 -17.53
CA ARG A 128 12.09 -0.34 -18.49
C ARG A 128 13.48 0.25 -18.36
N ARG A 129 14.28 0.16 -19.40
CA ARG A 129 15.69 0.58 -19.41
C ARG A 129 15.97 1.57 -20.54
N THR A 130 16.95 2.45 -20.33
CA THR A 130 17.69 3.08 -21.43
C THR A 130 18.95 2.28 -21.69
N ALA A 131 19.70 2.63 -22.76
CA ALA A 131 21.01 2.03 -23.02
C ALA A 131 22.02 2.17 -21.87
N LYS A 132 21.80 3.10 -20.93
CA LYS A 132 22.76 3.42 -19.85
C LYS A 132 22.28 3.03 -18.45
N ARG A 133 20.98 2.83 -18.22
CA ARG A 133 20.44 2.52 -16.89
C ARG A 133 19.04 1.91 -16.93
N VAL A 134 18.68 1.22 -15.86
CA VAL A 134 17.27 0.91 -15.57
C VAL A 134 16.56 2.20 -15.16
N LEU A 135 15.40 2.46 -15.75
CA LEU A 135 14.54 3.59 -15.37
C LEU A 135 13.57 3.18 -14.27
N GLN A 136 12.92 2.04 -14.45
CA GLN A 136 11.95 1.49 -13.50
C GLN A 136 11.64 0.03 -13.87
N ASP A 137 11.17 -0.73 -12.89
CA ASP A 137 10.57 -2.04 -13.13
C ASP A 137 9.05 -1.95 -13.09
N ASN A 138 8.39 -2.60 -14.05
CA ASN A 138 6.94 -2.69 -14.14
C ASN A 138 6.50 -4.11 -13.77
N TYR A 139 5.49 -4.20 -12.91
CA TYR A 139 4.94 -5.44 -12.38
C TYR A 139 3.61 -5.69 -13.08
N TYR A 140 3.59 -6.59 -14.06
CA TYR A 140 2.38 -6.96 -14.79
C TYR A 140 1.67 -8.08 -14.06
N LEU A 141 0.44 -7.83 -13.62
CA LEU A 141 -0.44 -8.88 -13.12
C LEU A 141 -0.97 -9.68 -14.32
N THR A 142 -0.85 -11.01 -14.26
CA THR A 142 -1.44 -11.88 -15.28
C THR A 142 -2.88 -12.26 -14.93
N ALA A 143 -3.64 -12.76 -15.91
CA ALA A 143 -4.97 -13.35 -15.66
C ALA A 143 -4.89 -14.44 -14.58
N LYS A 144 -3.90 -15.35 -14.68
CA LYS A 144 -3.65 -16.38 -13.68
C LYS A 144 -3.35 -15.81 -12.29
N GLY A 145 -2.61 -14.69 -12.21
CA GLY A 145 -2.33 -13.98 -10.97
C GLY A 145 -3.59 -13.41 -10.33
N ARG A 146 -4.44 -12.78 -11.15
CA ARG A 146 -5.75 -12.27 -10.72
C ARG A 146 -6.65 -13.39 -10.20
N ASP A 147 -6.79 -14.47 -10.97
CA ASP A 147 -7.62 -15.62 -10.59
C ASP A 147 -7.12 -16.29 -9.30
N LEU A 148 -5.80 -16.32 -9.08
CA LEU A 148 -5.25 -16.84 -7.82
C LEU A 148 -5.55 -15.90 -6.64
N ALA A 149 -5.40 -14.59 -6.83
CA ALA A 149 -5.73 -13.60 -5.79
C ALA A 149 -7.19 -13.70 -5.36
N GLU A 150 -8.12 -13.82 -6.32
CA GLU A 150 -9.55 -13.99 -6.07
C GLU A 150 -9.83 -15.30 -5.31
N ARG A 151 -9.34 -16.43 -5.81
CA ARG A 151 -9.52 -17.73 -5.16
C ARG A 151 -8.86 -17.82 -3.78
N ALA A 152 -7.73 -17.14 -3.56
CA ALA A 152 -7.07 -17.14 -2.26
C ALA A 152 -7.96 -16.49 -1.20
N THR A 153 -8.59 -15.36 -1.53
CA THR A 153 -9.53 -14.68 -0.63
C THR A 153 -10.82 -15.49 -0.42
N GLU A 154 -11.31 -16.18 -1.45
CA GLU A 154 -12.47 -17.08 -1.32
C GLU A 154 -12.19 -18.29 -0.40
N GLN A 155 -11.02 -18.91 -0.55
CA GLN A 155 -10.63 -20.09 0.21
C GLN A 155 -10.20 -19.75 1.64
N PHE A 156 -9.58 -18.59 1.82
CA PHE A 156 -9.09 -18.11 3.11
C PHE A 156 -9.65 -16.71 3.36
N PRO A 157 -10.88 -16.60 3.91
CA PRO A 157 -11.55 -15.32 4.11
C PRO A 157 -10.76 -14.30 4.95
N VAL A 158 -9.84 -14.76 5.80
CA VAL A 158 -8.93 -13.88 6.55
C VAL A 158 -8.06 -13.00 5.63
N LEU A 159 -7.76 -13.46 4.41
CA LEU A 159 -7.02 -12.69 3.41
C LEU A 159 -7.84 -11.54 2.80
N ALA A 160 -9.16 -11.49 3.03
CA ALA A 160 -10.00 -10.39 2.60
C ALA A 160 -9.49 -9.06 3.15
N TRP A 161 -8.92 -9.07 4.37
CA TRP A 161 -8.29 -7.91 4.99
C TRP A 161 -7.29 -7.21 4.06
N TYR A 162 -6.34 -7.95 3.47
CA TYR A 162 -5.35 -7.38 2.55
C TYR A 162 -6.01 -6.75 1.33
N THR A 163 -7.05 -7.38 0.79
CA THR A 163 -7.73 -6.90 -0.41
C THR A 163 -8.52 -5.63 -0.10
N GLU A 164 -9.23 -5.59 1.02
CA GLU A 164 -10.03 -4.44 1.46
C GLU A 164 -9.15 -3.24 1.80
N ARG A 165 -8.07 -3.44 2.57
CA ARG A 165 -7.10 -2.38 2.86
C ARG A 165 -6.34 -1.93 1.61
N ALA A 166 -6.00 -2.82 0.69
CA ALA A 166 -5.39 -2.42 -0.58
C ALA A 166 -6.32 -1.56 -1.45
N ARG A 167 -7.64 -1.76 -1.40
CA ARG A 167 -8.61 -0.87 -2.06
C ARG A 167 -8.64 0.52 -1.44
N LEU A 168 -8.59 0.63 -0.11
CA LEU A 168 -8.46 1.92 0.60
C LEU A 168 -7.15 2.62 0.22
N VAL A 169 -6.03 1.88 0.23
CA VAL A 169 -4.72 2.36 -0.22
C VAL A 169 -4.77 2.88 -1.67
N ARG A 170 -5.49 2.17 -2.55
CA ARG A 170 -5.70 2.61 -3.93
C ARG A 170 -6.49 3.92 -4.01
N ALA A 171 -7.62 4.02 -3.30
CA ALA A 171 -8.46 5.21 -3.29
C ALA A 171 -7.67 6.43 -2.77
N LEU A 172 -6.88 6.24 -1.71
CA LEU A 172 -5.97 7.27 -1.19
C LEU A 172 -4.92 7.70 -2.22
N ALA A 173 -4.37 6.76 -2.98
CA ALA A 173 -3.40 7.04 -4.04
C ALA A 173 -4.05 7.75 -5.24
N GLU A 174 -5.27 7.36 -5.62
CA GLU A 174 -6.11 7.97 -6.66
C GLU A 174 -6.35 9.45 -6.37
N ALA A 175 -6.75 9.78 -5.13
CA ALA A 175 -6.98 11.16 -4.67
C ALA A 175 -5.73 12.07 -4.79
N THR A 176 -4.53 11.49 -4.90
CA THR A 176 -3.26 12.22 -5.06
C THR A 176 -2.72 12.29 -6.50
N GLY A 177 -3.48 11.78 -7.47
CA GLY A 177 -3.07 11.76 -8.89
C GLY A 177 -2.03 10.68 -9.23
N HIS A 178 -1.95 9.59 -8.46
CA HIS A 178 -1.18 8.36 -8.72
C HIS A 178 0.36 8.47 -8.87
N SER A 179 0.96 9.64 -8.75
CA SER A 179 2.42 9.75 -8.96
C SER A 179 3.19 9.29 -7.72
N ALA A 180 4.25 8.49 -7.92
CA ALA A 180 5.14 8.07 -6.84
C ALA A 180 5.77 9.27 -6.08
N LEU A 181 5.84 10.45 -6.72
CA LEU A 181 6.27 11.70 -6.11
C LEU A 181 5.19 12.29 -5.19
N ALA A 182 3.91 12.27 -5.58
CA ALA A 182 2.80 12.71 -4.74
C ALA A 182 2.65 11.81 -3.51
N LEU A 183 2.74 10.49 -3.69
CA LEU A 183 2.76 9.52 -2.60
C LEU A 183 3.94 9.77 -1.65
N ARG A 184 5.13 10.02 -2.20
CA ARG A 184 6.32 10.38 -1.40
C ARG A 184 6.06 11.64 -0.58
N LYS A 185 5.58 12.71 -1.21
CA LYS A 185 5.32 13.99 -0.50
C LYS A 185 4.36 13.77 0.66
N ARG A 186 3.30 12.99 0.46
CA ARG A 186 2.31 12.64 1.47
C ARG A 186 2.92 11.89 2.65
N GLN A 187 3.70 10.83 2.39
CA GLN A 187 4.43 10.12 3.45
C GLN A 187 5.43 11.01 4.21
N TYR A 188 6.11 11.92 3.54
CA TYR A 188 7.06 12.85 4.18
C TYR A 188 6.36 13.97 4.99
N LEU A 189 5.04 14.14 4.89
CA LEU A 189 4.29 15.00 5.82
C LEU A 189 4.24 14.40 7.23
N GLN A 190 4.44 13.08 7.34
CA GLN A 190 4.43 12.38 8.61
C GLN A 190 5.78 12.53 9.31
N ARG A 191 5.79 13.26 10.42
CA ARG A 191 7.02 13.59 11.16
C ARG A 191 7.80 12.36 11.60
N ASP A 192 7.13 11.37 12.18
CA ASP A 192 7.78 10.15 12.67
C ASP A 192 8.41 9.32 11.53
N TYR A 193 7.73 9.29 10.37
CA TYR A 193 8.29 8.72 9.14
C TYR A 193 9.50 9.52 8.65
N ALA A 194 9.43 10.86 8.70
CA ALA A 194 10.46 11.79 8.24
C ALA A 194 11.70 11.82 9.15
N GLU A 195 11.55 11.58 10.45
CA GLU A 195 12.61 11.61 11.47
C GLU A 195 13.26 10.25 11.71
N THR A 196 12.66 9.15 11.23
CA THR A 196 13.28 7.81 11.30
C THR A 196 14.70 7.85 10.69
N PRO A 197 15.74 7.35 11.38
CA PRO A 197 17.08 7.26 10.81
C PRO A 197 17.17 6.30 9.61
N LEU A 198 18.24 6.42 8.81
CA LEU A 198 18.47 5.50 7.69
C LEU A 198 18.78 4.10 8.22
N ASN A 199 18.16 3.09 7.60
CA ASN A 199 18.23 1.67 7.96
C ASN A 199 17.61 1.32 9.32
N GLU A 200 16.76 2.18 9.86
CA GLU A 200 15.96 1.88 11.04
C GLU A 200 14.51 1.56 10.68
N VAL A 201 13.86 0.80 11.55
CA VAL A 201 12.45 0.47 11.46
C VAL A 201 11.62 1.74 11.68
N ILE A 202 10.65 1.96 10.81
CA ILE A 202 9.69 3.06 10.96
C ILE A 202 8.77 2.72 12.14
N PRO A 203 8.70 3.57 13.18
CA PRO A 203 7.91 3.28 14.37
C PRO A 203 6.41 3.44 14.10
N SER A 204 5.57 2.74 14.87
CA SER A 204 4.12 2.96 14.84
C SER A 204 3.76 4.35 15.36
N ILE A 205 2.66 4.89 14.83
CA ILE A 205 2.02 6.14 15.25
C ILE A 205 0.61 5.91 15.82
N ALA A 206 0.23 4.66 16.14
CA ALA A 206 -1.14 4.30 16.52
C ALA A 206 -1.70 5.15 17.67
N ASP A 207 -0.94 5.32 18.75
CA ASP A 207 -1.38 6.15 19.91
C ASP A 207 -1.65 7.60 19.52
N ARG A 208 -0.76 8.19 18.71
CA ARG A 208 -0.89 9.56 18.20
C ARG A 208 -2.10 9.68 17.27
N ALA A 209 -2.30 8.70 16.38
CA ALA A 209 -3.41 8.66 15.45
C ALA A 209 -4.75 8.49 16.17
N ARG A 210 -4.84 7.63 17.20
CA ARG A 210 -6.01 7.48 18.07
C ARG A 210 -6.35 8.77 18.81
N ALA A 211 -5.35 9.43 19.40
CA ALA A 211 -5.55 10.73 20.06
C ALA A 211 -6.08 11.79 19.08
N ARG A 212 -5.58 11.79 17.84
CA ARG A 212 -6.04 12.69 16.77
C ARG A 212 -7.48 12.36 16.34
N LEU A 213 -7.82 11.10 16.13
CA LEU A 213 -9.18 10.65 15.82
C LEU A 213 -10.19 11.09 16.88
N ALA A 214 -9.86 10.87 18.17
CA ALA A 214 -10.73 11.25 19.28
C ALA A 214 -11.01 12.77 19.30
N ARG A 215 -9.98 13.58 19.03
CA ARG A 215 -10.14 15.04 18.90
C ARG A 215 -11.08 15.41 17.74
N LEU A 216 -10.86 14.83 16.56
CA LEU A 216 -11.65 15.15 15.37
C LEU A 216 -13.12 14.75 15.49
N ARG A 217 -13.42 13.62 16.14
CA ARG A 217 -14.79 13.21 16.47
C ARG A 217 -15.47 14.20 17.41
N ALA A 218 -14.80 14.62 18.47
CA ALA A 218 -15.33 15.61 19.42
C ALA A 218 -15.61 16.96 18.76
N GLU A 219 -14.77 17.39 17.80
CA GLU A 219 -14.99 18.60 17.02
C GLU A 219 -16.20 18.47 16.06
N ALA A 220 -16.38 17.31 15.43
CA ALA A 220 -17.51 17.06 14.54
C ALA A 220 -18.85 17.09 15.29
N GLU A 221 -18.92 16.46 16.46
CA GLU A 221 -20.11 16.47 17.32
C GLU A 221 -20.49 17.88 17.80
N GLN A 222 -19.49 18.73 18.06
CA GLN A 222 -19.72 20.14 18.44
C GLN A 222 -20.16 21.00 17.25
N GLY A 223 -19.68 20.69 16.04
CA GLY A 223 -20.09 21.36 14.81
C GLY A 223 -21.53 21.06 14.39
N ASP A 224 -21.99 19.83 14.61
CA ASP A 224 -23.38 19.42 14.31
C ASP A 224 -24.41 19.95 15.32
N ALA A 225 -23.97 20.38 16.51
CA ALA A 225 -24.82 20.92 17.57
C ALA A 225 -25.05 22.45 17.49
N ALA A 226 -24.43 23.14 16.52
CA ALA A 226 -24.47 24.60 16.34
C ALA A 226 -25.30 25.01 15.11
#